data_AF-A0A6J6LRI4-F1
#
_entry.id   AF-A0A6J6LRI4-F1
#
_cell.length_a   1.000
_cell.length_b   1.000
_cell.length_c   1.000
_cell.angle_alpha   90.00
_cell.angle_beta   90.00
_cell.angle_gamma   90.00
#
_symmetry.space_group_name_H-M   'P 1'
#
loop_
_entity.id
_entity.type
_entity.pdbx_description
1 polymer ?
#
loop_
_entity_poly.entity_id
_entity_poly.type
_entity_poly.pdbx_seq_one_letter_code
_entity_poly.pdbx_strand_id
1 'polypeptide(L)'
;MRNLKLIAEPWDVTRYSLGDFDFPWREWNDHYRDSVRQFWLGDLQRGYGEGVADIASGISGSSDIFYYRGPTASINFITAHDGFTLNDLVSYEEKHNEQNLENNQDGGSSNRSWNVGVEGPTDDEGIATIRHWLQKSMLTTLALSSGVPMFSMGDEISRTQRGSNNAYSLPDSNTFGSGWALNWNLSAQEQDMLDSVSALVSIRSTYLADVTSEFFTGAIDLGTQRKDIAWFSLGGREMTDTHWSDGDKRSITVFFEAESNRGLLLLLNSSRSETVFTLPDEKWGETFRCIFDASHESASYEPVIASPSAKVRVAPHSAQVWLLSR
;
A
#
# COMPACT_ATOMS: atom_id res chain seq x y z
N MET A 1 29.01 11.20 -11.19
CA MET A 1 27.84 10.68 -10.45
C MET A 1 26.55 11.48 -10.65
N ARG A 2 26.56 12.72 -11.18
CA ARG A 2 25.34 13.56 -11.32
C ARG A 2 24.23 12.99 -12.23
N ASN A 3 24.53 12.00 -13.08
CA ASN A 3 23.57 11.37 -13.99
C ASN A 3 23.23 9.92 -13.58
N LEU A 4 23.60 9.51 -12.37
CA LEU A 4 23.27 8.19 -11.83
C LEU A 4 22.09 8.31 -10.87
N LYS A 5 21.29 7.25 -10.77
CA LYS A 5 20.31 7.10 -9.69
C LYS A 5 21.07 6.63 -8.45
N LEU A 6 21.03 7.43 -7.38
CA LEU A 6 21.62 7.10 -6.09
C LEU A 6 20.49 6.80 -5.11
N ILE A 7 20.54 5.63 -4.47
CA ILE A 7 19.55 5.18 -3.49
C ILE A 7 20.30 4.76 -2.23
N ALA A 8 19.87 5.25 -1.08
CA ALA A 8 20.44 4.92 0.21
C ALA A 8 19.43 4.18 1.10
N GLU A 9 19.96 3.28 1.93
CA GLU A 9 19.34 2.91 3.19
C GLU A 9 19.79 3.98 4.22
N PRO A 10 18.91 4.89 4.65
CA PRO A 10 19.31 6.11 5.37
C PRO A 10 19.54 5.89 6.87
N TRP A 11 20.01 4.71 7.25
CA TRP A 11 20.37 4.37 8.62
C TRP A 11 21.55 3.40 8.65
N ASP A 12 22.19 3.35 9.81
CA ASP A 12 23.10 2.28 10.19
C ASP A 12 22.76 1.83 11.62
N VAL A 13 23.51 0.86 12.15
CA VAL A 13 23.27 0.31 13.50
C VAL A 13 23.44 1.34 14.64
N THR A 14 23.97 2.53 14.35
CA THR A 14 24.25 3.60 15.31
C THR A 14 23.45 4.88 15.09
N ARG A 15 22.93 5.11 13.87
CA ARG A 15 22.27 6.37 13.51
C ARG A 15 21.11 6.16 12.54
N TYR A 16 20.02 6.87 12.81
CA TYR A 16 18.89 7.07 11.90
C TYR A 16 19.00 8.44 11.23
N SER A 17 18.91 8.50 9.89
CA SER A 17 19.13 9.71 9.09
C SER A 17 18.13 9.86 7.94
N LEU A 18 16.93 9.28 8.05
CA LEU A 18 15.89 9.43 7.03
C LEU A 18 15.57 10.92 6.81
N GLY A 19 15.67 11.36 5.57
CA GLY A 19 15.46 12.74 5.17
C GLY A 19 16.73 13.58 5.11
N ASP A 20 17.86 13.14 5.68
CA ASP A 20 19.08 13.95 5.83
C ASP A 20 19.97 14.01 4.56
N PHE A 21 19.77 13.14 3.56
CA PHE A 21 20.65 13.10 2.39
C PHE A 21 20.37 14.24 1.41
N ASP A 22 21.42 14.73 0.74
CA ASP A 22 21.32 15.75 -0.30
C ASP A 22 20.94 15.19 -1.67
N PHE A 23 20.43 16.06 -2.55
CA PHE A 23 20.29 15.73 -3.97
C PHE A 23 21.64 15.25 -4.58
N PRO A 24 21.70 14.15 -5.36
CA PRO A 24 20.58 13.45 -6.01
C PRO A 24 20.16 12.13 -5.33
N TRP A 25 20.38 11.97 -4.02
CA TRP A 25 20.01 10.75 -3.30
C TRP A 25 18.51 10.60 -3.12
N ARG A 26 18.04 9.37 -3.32
CA ARG A 26 16.74 8.86 -2.87
C ARG A 26 16.96 7.92 -1.71
N GLU A 27 15.94 7.71 -0.89
CA GLU A 27 16.06 6.99 0.36
C GLU A 27 14.95 5.97 0.52
N TRP A 28 15.30 4.78 1.02
CA TRP A 28 14.32 3.81 1.49
C TRP A 28 13.53 4.41 2.64
N ASN A 29 12.22 4.60 2.43
CA ASN A 29 11.35 5.25 3.40
C ASN A 29 10.69 4.20 4.31
N ASP A 30 11.32 3.93 5.46
CA ASP A 30 10.76 3.02 6.46
C ASP A 30 9.55 3.61 7.19
N HIS A 31 9.43 4.94 7.29
CA HIS A 31 8.23 5.60 7.79
C HIS A 31 7.00 5.28 6.91
N TYR A 32 7.16 5.31 5.59
CA TYR A 32 6.12 4.87 4.65
C TYR A 32 5.77 3.40 4.88
N ARG A 33 6.76 2.50 4.89
CA ARG A 33 6.58 1.07 5.13
C ARG A 33 5.77 0.82 6.39
N ASP A 34 6.18 1.45 7.48
CA ASP A 34 5.61 1.29 8.80
C ASP A 34 4.19 1.84 8.88
N SER A 35 3.90 3.00 8.27
CA SER A 35 2.55 3.58 8.24
C SER A 35 1.54 2.68 7.50
N VAL A 36 1.94 2.12 6.35
CA VAL A 36 1.08 1.23 5.55
C VAL A 36 0.85 -0.09 6.28
N ARG A 37 1.92 -0.70 6.84
CA ARG A 37 1.79 -1.91 7.66
C ARG A 37 0.95 -1.66 8.91
N GLN A 38 1.08 -0.49 9.55
CA GLN A 38 0.30 -0.15 10.73
C GLN A 38 -1.19 -0.08 10.42
N PHE A 39 -1.57 0.69 9.39
CA PHE A 39 -2.96 0.88 9.00
C PHE A 39 -3.66 -0.41 8.56
N TRP A 40 -2.98 -1.25 7.77
CA TRP A 40 -3.57 -2.47 7.22
C TRP A 40 -3.46 -3.69 8.14
N LEU A 41 -2.44 -3.77 9.00
CA LEU A 41 -2.12 -4.99 9.76
C LEU A 41 -1.91 -4.69 11.25
N GLY A 42 -0.92 -3.86 11.59
CA GLY A 42 -0.46 -3.69 12.95
C GLY A 42 -1.56 -3.24 13.90
N ASP A 43 -2.44 -2.35 13.45
CA ASP A 43 -3.57 -1.89 14.24
C ASP A 43 -4.65 -2.96 14.44
N LEU A 44 -4.84 -3.84 13.45
CA LEU A 44 -5.80 -4.94 13.53
C LEU A 44 -5.31 -6.04 14.45
N GLN A 45 -4.01 -6.34 14.41
CA GLN A 45 -3.34 -7.28 15.29
C GLN A 45 -3.41 -6.80 16.74
N ARG A 46 -3.13 -5.51 16.95
CA ARG A 46 -3.15 -4.87 18.27
C ARG A 46 -4.55 -4.68 18.84
N GLY A 47 -5.56 -4.54 17.99
CA GLY A 47 -6.97 -4.41 18.36
C GLY A 47 -7.46 -2.97 18.58
N TYR A 48 -6.63 -1.95 18.37
CA TYR A 48 -7.00 -0.52 18.41
C TYR A 48 -6.22 0.28 17.36
N GLY A 49 -6.69 1.48 17.02
CA GLY A 49 -6.14 2.26 15.90
C GLY A 49 -5.28 3.45 16.31
N GLU A 50 -4.48 3.92 15.37
CA GLU A 50 -3.74 5.19 15.46
C GLU A 50 -4.22 6.23 14.43
N GLY A 51 -5.38 5.99 13.84
CA GLY A 51 -5.99 6.85 12.83
C GLY A 51 -5.38 6.67 11.45
N VAL A 52 -5.46 7.72 10.63
CA VAL A 52 -5.16 7.67 9.19
C VAL A 52 -4.15 8.74 8.74
N ALA A 53 -3.61 9.52 9.68
CA ALA A 53 -2.71 10.63 9.37
C ALA A 53 -1.39 10.16 8.75
N ASP A 54 -0.77 9.13 9.34
CA ASP A 54 0.55 8.65 8.89
C ASP A 54 0.49 8.03 7.49
N ILE A 55 -0.52 7.20 7.23
CA ILE A 55 -0.73 6.64 5.90
C ILE A 55 -1.09 7.74 4.88
N ALA A 56 -1.84 8.78 5.29
CA ALA A 56 -2.12 9.92 4.43
C ALA A 56 -0.85 10.71 4.07
N SER A 57 0.05 10.92 5.03
CA SER A 57 1.36 11.52 4.78
C SER A 57 2.15 10.69 3.78
N GLY A 58 2.25 9.37 4.01
CA GLY A 58 2.93 8.43 3.11
C GLY A 58 2.37 8.47 1.68
N ILE A 59 1.05 8.37 1.53
CA ILE A 59 0.36 8.44 0.23
C ILE A 59 0.61 9.77 -0.48
N SER A 60 0.68 10.88 0.24
CA SER A 60 0.92 12.22 -0.33
C SER A 60 2.41 12.53 -0.62
N GLY A 61 3.31 11.57 -0.37
CA GLY A 61 4.72 11.67 -0.74
C GLY A 61 5.67 11.99 0.43
N SER A 62 5.20 11.89 1.67
CA SER A 62 5.99 12.14 2.90
C SER A 62 6.67 13.52 2.87
N SER A 63 5.87 14.56 2.61
CA SER A 63 6.36 15.93 2.48
C SER A 63 6.98 16.47 3.76
N ASP A 64 6.56 15.97 4.92
CA ASP A 64 7.16 16.24 6.23
C ASP A 64 8.63 15.81 6.33
N ILE A 65 9.02 14.78 5.57
CA ILE A 65 10.39 14.23 5.54
C ILE A 65 11.19 14.81 4.36
N PHE A 66 10.58 14.88 3.18
CA PHE A 66 11.28 15.21 1.92
C PHE A 66 10.98 16.61 1.36
N TYR A 67 10.47 17.54 2.18
CA TYR A 67 9.96 18.87 1.78
C TYR A 67 10.81 19.64 0.76
N TYR A 68 12.14 19.51 0.82
CA TYR A 68 13.08 20.28 -0.03
C TYR A 68 13.60 19.52 -1.26
N ARG A 69 13.30 18.21 -1.40
CA ARG A 69 13.77 17.37 -2.54
C ARG A 69 12.64 16.88 -3.45
N GLY A 70 11.40 16.97 -3.00
CA GLY A 70 10.24 16.45 -3.72
C GLY A 70 9.94 14.98 -3.38
N PRO A 71 8.75 14.47 -3.77
CA PRO A 71 8.29 13.14 -3.37
C PRO A 71 9.15 12.02 -3.98
N THR A 72 9.80 12.26 -5.12
CA THR A 72 10.66 11.25 -5.77
C THR A 72 11.95 10.93 -5.01
N ALA A 73 12.26 11.68 -3.96
CA ALA A 73 13.30 11.32 -2.99
C ALA A 73 12.90 10.12 -2.14
N SER A 74 11.59 9.86 -1.97
CA SER A 74 11.07 8.70 -1.26
C SER A 74 11.05 7.46 -2.16
N ILE A 75 11.77 6.42 -1.76
CA ILE A 75 11.53 5.05 -2.22
C ILE A 75 10.52 4.42 -1.27
N ASN A 76 9.26 4.37 -1.71
CA ASN A 76 8.18 3.74 -0.97
C ASN A 76 8.27 2.23 -1.13
N PHE A 77 8.16 1.48 -0.03
CA PHE A 77 8.15 0.03 -0.05
C PHE A 77 7.32 -0.50 1.11
N ILE A 78 6.77 -1.70 0.95
CA ILE A 78 6.07 -2.41 2.03
C ILE A 78 6.94 -3.55 2.53
N THR A 79 7.70 -4.16 1.64
CA THR A 79 8.54 -5.33 1.86
C THR A 79 9.87 -5.10 1.16
N ALA A 80 10.91 -5.71 1.71
CA ALA A 80 12.25 -5.73 1.15
C ALA A 80 12.81 -7.15 1.28
N HIS A 81 14.12 -7.32 1.10
CA HIS A 81 14.79 -8.56 1.45
C HIS A 81 14.89 -8.74 2.97
N ASP A 82 15.02 -7.63 3.71
CA ASP A 82 14.95 -7.61 5.17
C ASP A 82 13.49 -7.64 5.64
N GLY A 83 13.18 -8.61 6.52
CA GLY A 83 11.84 -8.82 7.06
C GLY A 83 11.03 -9.85 6.28
N PHE A 84 9.73 -9.86 6.54
CA PHE A 84 8.78 -10.73 5.85
C PHE A 84 8.57 -10.34 4.38
N THR A 85 8.23 -11.34 3.56
CA THR A 85 7.58 -11.15 2.26
C THR A 85 6.15 -10.61 2.45
N LEU A 86 5.48 -10.20 1.38
CA LEU A 86 4.12 -9.68 1.49
C LEU A 86 3.14 -10.75 1.98
N ASN A 87 3.26 -11.97 1.48
CA ASN A 87 2.44 -13.09 1.93
C ASN A 87 2.71 -13.46 3.39
N ASP A 88 3.96 -13.35 3.83
CA ASP A 88 4.33 -13.69 5.21
C ASP A 88 3.87 -12.60 6.20
N LEU A 89 3.80 -11.32 5.78
CA LEU A 89 3.23 -10.23 6.59
C LEU A 89 1.76 -10.48 6.99
N VAL A 90 1.01 -11.19 6.15
CA VAL A 90 -0.40 -11.52 6.41
C VAL A 90 -0.60 -12.94 6.93
N SER A 91 0.49 -13.69 7.13
CA SER A 91 0.44 -15.10 7.52
C SER A 91 1.13 -15.41 8.84
N TYR A 92 2.01 -14.54 9.34
CA TYR A 92 2.79 -14.80 10.55
C TYR A 92 2.81 -13.57 11.47
N GLU A 93 2.63 -13.80 12.77
CA GLU A 93 2.88 -12.79 13.81
C GLU A 93 4.29 -12.93 14.40
N GLU A 94 4.82 -14.15 14.45
CA GLU A 94 6.14 -14.44 14.99
C GLU A 94 7.13 -14.77 13.86
N LYS A 95 8.41 -14.46 14.08
CA LYS A 95 9.48 -14.89 13.16
C LYS A 95 9.85 -16.35 13.41
N HIS A 96 10.12 -17.07 12.33
CA HIS A 96 10.51 -18.49 12.28
C HIS A 96 11.86 -18.59 11.55
N ASN A 97 12.92 -18.11 12.18
CA ASN A 97 14.30 -18.09 11.65
C ASN A 97 15.13 -19.30 12.11
N GLU A 98 14.51 -20.38 12.59
CA GLU A 98 15.21 -21.54 13.15
C GLU A 98 16.22 -22.16 12.17
N GLN A 99 15.96 -22.03 10.87
CA GLN A 99 16.83 -22.53 9.81
C GLN A 99 18.18 -21.83 9.72
N ASN A 100 18.30 -20.62 10.28
CA ASN A 100 19.58 -19.91 10.37
C ASN A 100 20.49 -20.46 11.47
N LEU A 101 19.97 -21.36 12.33
CA LEU A 101 20.70 -22.00 13.43
C LEU A 101 21.22 -21.03 14.50
N GLU A 102 20.61 -19.83 14.61
CA GLU A 102 20.93 -18.82 15.63
C GLU A 102 19.90 -18.79 16.77
N ASN A 103 19.21 -19.91 17.01
CA ASN A 103 18.15 -20.04 18.02
C ASN A 103 17.05 -18.97 17.91
N ASN A 104 16.69 -18.60 16.66
CA ASN A 104 15.69 -17.58 16.33
C ASN A 104 15.99 -16.18 16.94
N GLN A 105 17.26 -15.89 17.26
CA GLN A 105 17.68 -14.61 17.84
C GLN A 105 17.90 -13.53 16.76
N ASP A 106 18.14 -13.94 15.53
CA ASP A 106 18.40 -13.08 14.38
C ASP A 106 17.11 -12.52 13.75
N GLY A 107 17.20 -11.40 13.03
CA GLY A 107 16.06 -10.70 12.45
C GLY A 107 15.27 -9.84 13.44
N GLY A 108 14.57 -8.82 12.91
CA GLY A 108 13.76 -7.89 13.72
C GLY A 108 12.55 -8.58 14.37
N SER A 109 12.20 -8.18 15.59
CA SER A 109 11.04 -8.75 16.32
C SER A 109 9.74 -7.96 16.11
N SER A 110 9.81 -6.74 15.57
CA SER A 110 8.64 -5.89 15.30
C SER A 110 8.39 -5.83 13.80
N ASN A 111 7.53 -6.73 13.30
CA ASN A 111 7.23 -6.83 11.87
C ASN A 111 6.03 -5.97 11.42
N ARG A 112 5.16 -5.57 12.38
CA ARG A 112 3.82 -4.99 12.12
C ARG A 112 3.01 -5.87 11.17
N SER A 113 3.01 -7.17 11.44
CA SER A 113 2.31 -8.21 10.68
C SER A 113 1.03 -8.65 11.40
N TRP A 114 0.18 -9.40 10.70
CA TRP A 114 -1.04 -9.97 11.28
C TRP A 114 -1.36 -11.30 10.57
N ASN A 115 -1.43 -12.40 11.31
CA ASN A 115 -1.65 -13.74 10.74
C ASN A 115 -3.13 -14.04 10.42
N VAL A 116 -4.03 -13.07 10.65
CA VAL A 116 -5.48 -13.22 10.42
C VAL A 116 -6.10 -14.36 11.25
N GLY A 117 -5.49 -14.67 12.39
CA GLY A 117 -5.98 -15.65 13.38
C GLY A 117 -5.35 -17.04 13.30
N VAL A 118 -4.56 -17.36 12.27
CA VAL A 118 -3.87 -18.65 12.13
C VAL A 118 -2.41 -18.43 11.76
N GLU A 119 -1.47 -18.91 12.56
CA GLU A 119 -0.04 -18.78 12.25
C GLU A 119 0.35 -19.73 11.09
N GLY A 120 0.87 -19.17 10.00
CA GLY A 120 1.36 -19.89 8.83
C GLY A 120 0.28 -20.37 7.85
N PRO A 121 0.56 -21.42 7.06
CA PRO A 121 -0.36 -21.96 6.05
C PRO A 121 -1.68 -22.45 6.67
N THR A 122 -2.78 -22.29 5.94
CA THR A 122 -4.12 -22.71 6.37
C THR A 122 -4.96 -23.16 5.18
N ASP A 123 -5.86 -24.11 5.42
CA ASP A 123 -6.88 -24.56 4.46
C ASP A 123 -8.23 -23.82 4.66
N ASP A 124 -8.30 -22.88 5.62
CA ASP A 124 -9.48 -22.03 5.81
C ASP A 124 -9.58 -21.00 4.68
N GLU A 125 -10.53 -21.23 3.76
CA GLU A 125 -10.76 -20.37 2.59
C GLU A 125 -11.11 -18.93 2.97
N GLY A 126 -11.77 -18.71 4.12
CA GLY A 126 -12.10 -17.38 4.62
C GLY A 126 -10.86 -16.59 5.02
N ILE A 127 -9.93 -17.24 5.72
CA ILE A 127 -8.64 -16.64 6.07
C ILE A 127 -7.80 -16.38 4.81
N ALA A 128 -7.72 -17.35 3.90
CA ALA A 128 -6.98 -17.20 2.65
C ALA A 128 -7.50 -16.02 1.81
N THR A 129 -8.83 -15.85 1.75
CA THR A 129 -9.48 -14.73 1.05
C THR A 129 -9.12 -13.39 1.67
N ILE A 130 -9.19 -13.26 3.00
CA ILE A 130 -8.83 -12.02 3.70
C ILE A 130 -7.35 -11.67 3.48
N ARG A 131 -6.46 -12.67 3.58
CA ARG A 131 -5.02 -12.47 3.30
C ARG A 131 -4.81 -11.96 1.89
N HIS A 132 -5.47 -12.54 0.90
CA HIS A 132 -5.39 -12.11 -0.49
C HIS A 132 -5.84 -10.65 -0.68
N TRP A 133 -6.98 -10.27 -0.09
CA TRP A 133 -7.49 -8.89 -0.15
C TRP A 133 -6.56 -7.89 0.55
N LEU A 134 -5.98 -8.25 1.69
CA LEU A 134 -4.97 -7.43 2.38
C LEU A 134 -3.75 -7.19 1.48
N GLN A 135 -3.22 -8.25 0.86
CA GLN A 135 -2.07 -8.15 -0.05
C GLN A 135 -2.38 -7.20 -1.23
N LYS A 136 -3.52 -7.39 -1.89
CA LYS A 136 -3.97 -6.50 -2.98
C LYS A 136 -4.15 -5.05 -2.53
N SER A 137 -4.68 -4.83 -1.34
CA SER A 137 -4.93 -3.49 -0.79
C SER A 137 -3.65 -2.76 -0.38
N MET A 138 -2.70 -3.48 0.22
CA MET A 138 -1.37 -2.99 0.52
C MET A 138 -0.64 -2.61 -0.77
N LEU A 139 -0.66 -3.47 -1.80
CA LEU A 139 -0.06 -3.16 -3.10
C LEU A 139 -0.76 -2.03 -3.83
N THR A 140 -2.08 -1.88 -3.68
CA THR A 140 -2.84 -0.72 -4.20
C THR A 140 -2.33 0.57 -3.57
N THR A 141 -2.14 0.56 -2.25
CA THR A 141 -1.58 1.69 -1.51
C THR A 141 -0.18 2.03 -2.04
N LEU A 142 0.72 1.03 -2.15
CA LEU A 142 2.07 1.19 -2.67
C LEU A 142 2.10 1.77 -4.09
N ALA A 143 1.39 1.13 -5.01
CA ALA A 143 1.42 1.45 -6.44
C ALA A 143 0.89 2.86 -6.72
N LEU A 144 -0.08 3.35 -5.94
CA LEU A 144 -0.78 4.60 -6.23
C LEU A 144 -0.39 5.75 -5.29
N SER A 145 0.55 5.55 -4.38
CA SER A 145 1.13 6.62 -3.55
C SER A 145 2.10 7.51 -4.32
N SER A 146 2.25 8.76 -3.90
CA SER A 146 3.28 9.68 -4.39
C SER A 146 4.68 9.27 -3.92
N GLY A 147 5.68 9.46 -4.77
CA GLY A 147 7.03 8.89 -4.60
C GLY A 147 7.28 7.67 -5.49
N VAL A 148 8.40 6.97 -5.27
CA VAL A 148 8.85 5.88 -6.16
C VAL A 148 8.52 4.52 -5.52
N PRO A 149 7.57 3.75 -6.05
CA PRO A 149 7.24 2.44 -5.49
C PRO A 149 8.35 1.41 -5.80
N MET A 150 8.74 0.65 -4.80
CA MET A 150 9.62 -0.51 -4.89
C MET A 150 8.85 -1.76 -4.48
N PHE A 151 8.76 -2.73 -5.40
CA PHE A 151 8.18 -4.05 -5.16
C PHE A 151 9.30 -5.05 -4.85
N SER A 152 9.10 -5.89 -3.84
CA SER A 152 9.99 -7.02 -3.59
C SER A 152 9.68 -8.15 -4.57
N MET A 153 10.70 -8.71 -5.18
CA MET A 153 10.54 -9.75 -6.18
C MET A 153 9.85 -10.98 -5.60
N GLY A 154 8.84 -11.48 -6.31
CA GLY A 154 8.00 -12.61 -5.94
C GLY A 154 6.75 -12.23 -5.13
N ASP A 155 6.63 -11.01 -4.60
CA ASP A 155 5.39 -10.57 -3.96
C ASP A 155 4.24 -10.49 -4.97
N GLU A 156 4.53 -10.30 -6.26
CA GLU A 156 3.56 -10.36 -7.36
C GLU A 156 2.90 -11.73 -7.54
N ILE A 157 3.45 -12.78 -6.94
CA ILE A 157 2.91 -14.14 -6.93
C ILE A 157 2.84 -14.72 -5.51
N SER A 158 2.68 -13.88 -4.48
CA SER A 158 2.56 -14.31 -3.08
C SER A 158 3.72 -15.16 -2.54
N ARG A 159 4.96 -14.85 -2.94
CA ARG A 159 6.16 -15.56 -2.43
C ARG A 159 6.18 -15.63 -0.91
N THR A 160 6.56 -16.78 -0.37
CA THR A 160 6.72 -17.03 1.06
C THR A 160 8.15 -17.42 1.41
N GLN A 161 8.61 -17.00 2.58
CA GLN A 161 9.81 -17.49 3.27
C GLN A 161 9.43 -18.36 4.48
N ARG A 162 8.19 -18.86 4.51
CA ARG A 162 7.62 -19.70 5.57
C ARG A 162 7.78 -19.09 6.96
N GLY A 163 7.61 -17.77 7.07
CA GLY A 163 7.74 -17.07 8.33
C GLY A 163 9.19 -16.79 8.72
N SER A 164 10.18 -17.05 7.88
CA SER A 164 11.51 -16.48 8.08
C SER A 164 11.53 -15.03 7.62
N ASN A 165 11.85 -14.11 8.52
CA ASN A 165 11.97 -12.68 8.23
C ASN A 165 13.45 -12.24 8.06
N ASN A 166 14.37 -13.20 8.01
CA ASN A 166 15.79 -12.95 7.88
C ASN A 166 16.48 -14.10 7.11
N ALA A 167 16.02 -14.36 5.89
CA ALA A 167 16.44 -15.50 5.07
C ALA A 167 17.85 -15.36 4.43
N TYR A 168 18.82 -14.75 5.13
CA TYR A 168 20.11 -14.36 4.55
C TYR A 168 21.11 -15.53 4.41
N SER A 169 21.04 -16.53 5.30
CA SER A 169 22.02 -17.63 5.38
C SER A 169 21.45 -18.99 4.96
N LEU A 170 20.32 -19.00 4.26
CA LEU A 170 19.67 -20.23 3.87
C LEU A 170 20.56 -21.07 2.93
N PRO A 171 20.72 -22.38 3.18
CA PRO A 171 21.50 -23.23 2.31
C PRO A 171 20.79 -23.47 0.98
N ASP A 172 21.53 -23.77 -0.09
CA ASP A 172 20.97 -24.07 -1.42
C ASP A 172 19.94 -25.21 -1.41
N SER A 173 20.07 -26.16 -0.47
CA SER A 173 19.12 -27.25 -0.28
C SER A 173 17.74 -26.80 0.21
N ASN A 174 17.63 -25.55 0.67
CA ASN A 174 16.43 -25.00 1.28
C ASN A 174 16.34 -23.49 1.09
N THR A 175 15.86 -23.06 -0.07
CA THR A 175 15.62 -21.65 -0.40
C THR A 175 14.18 -21.22 -0.14
N PHE A 176 13.37 -22.04 0.53
CA PHE A 176 11.90 -21.94 0.55
C PHE A 176 11.23 -21.93 -0.84
N GLY A 177 11.96 -22.27 -1.91
CA GLY A 177 11.48 -22.03 -3.28
C GLY A 177 11.40 -20.55 -3.63
N SER A 178 12.18 -19.68 -2.98
CA SER A 178 12.24 -18.24 -3.22
C SER A 178 13.32 -17.84 -4.23
N GLY A 179 13.26 -16.59 -4.69
CA GLY A 179 14.24 -16.01 -5.60
C GLY A 179 14.29 -16.73 -6.94
N TRP A 180 15.46 -17.21 -7.34
CA TRP A 180 15.65 -17.96 -8.59
C TRP A 180 14.90 -19.30 -8.63
N ALA A 181 14.52 -19.84 -7.47
CA ALA A 181 13.82 -21.12 -7.34
C ALA A 181 12.28 -20.98 -7.32
N LEU A 182 11.75 -19.77 -7.55
CA LEU A 182 10.31 -19.52 -7.63
C LEU A 182 9.66 -20.39 -8.70
N ASN A 183 8.55 -21.03 -8.31
CA ASN A 183 7.72 -21.78 -9.23
C ASN A 183 6.79 -20.81 -9.99
N TRP A 184 6.89 -20.83 -11.32
CA TRP A 184 6.05 -20.02 -12.20
C TRP A 184 4.84 -20.77 -12.76
N ASN A 185 4.60 -22.01 -12.30
CA ASN A 185 3.32 -22.68 -12.49
C ASN A 185 2.37 -22.22 -11.39
N LEU A 186 1.66 -21.12 -11.67
CA LEU A 186 0.85 -20.37 -10.71
C LEU A 186 -0.50 -21.04 -10.46
N SER A 187 -0.93 -21.05 -9.21
CA SER A 187 -2.31 -21.28 -8.82
C SER A 187 -3.21 -20.10 -9.26
N ALA A 188 -4.53 -20.28 -9.17
CA ALA A 188 -5.47 -19.21 -9.52
C ALA A 188 -5.30 -17.94 -8.66
N GLN A 189 -5.01 -18.07 -7.36
CA GLN A 189 -4.77 -16.92 -6.49
C GLN A 189 -3.44 -16.22 -6.80
N GLU A 190 -2.38 -16.97 -7.09
CA GLU A 190 -1.08 -16.39 -7.49
C GLU A 190 -1.19 -15.69 -8.84
N GLN A 191 -1.96 -16.25 -9.79
CA GLN A 191 -2.27 -15.60 -11.05
C GLN A 191 -3.07 -14.30 -10.85
N ASP A 192 -4.08 -14.30 -9.96
CA ASP A 192 -4.84 -13.10 -9.64
C ASP A 192 -3.97 -12.01 -9.00
N MET A 193 -3.02 -12.37 -8.13
CA MET A 193 -2.05 -11.40 -7.59
C MET A 193 -1.21 -10.76 -8.70
N LEU A 194 -0.73 -11.56 -9.65
CA LEU A 194 0.07 -11.07 -10.77
C LEU A 194 -0.74 -10.12 -11.65
N ASP A 195 -1.98 -10.49 -11.96
CA ASP A 195 -2.92 -9.67 -12.73
C ASP A 195 -3.27 -8.37 -11.98
N SER A 196 -3.40 -8.44 -10.66
CA SER A 196 -3.63 -7.28 -9.80
C SER A 196 -2.46 -6.30 -9.84
N VAL A 197 -1.23 -6.77 -9.70
CA VAL A 197 -0.02 -5.93 -9.80
C VAL A 197 0.08 -5.30 -11.18
N SER A 198 -0.16 -6.09 -12.24
CA SER A 198 -0.17 -5.60 -13.62
C SER A 198 -1.20 -4.47 -13.82
N ALA A 199 -2.42 -4.65 -13.32
CA ALA A 199 -3.48 -3.64 -13.38
C ALA A 199 -3.09 -2.37 -12.62
N LEU A 200 -2.58 -2.49 -11.40
CA LEU A 200 -2.17 -1.34 -10.58
C LEU A 200 -1.01 -0.55 -11.19
N VAL A 201 0.00 -1.24 -11.74
CA VAL A 201 1.12 -0.59 -12.46
C VAL A 201 0.61 0.13 -13.70
N SER A 202 -0.31 -0.48 -14.46
CA SER A 202 -0.94 0.13 -15.63
C SER A 202 -1.76 1.39 -15.26
N ILE A 203 -2.52 1.33 -14.17
CA ILE A 203 -3.26 2.49 -13.63
C ILE A 203 -2.27 3.61 -13.27
N ARG A 204 -1.21 3.29 -12.52
CA ARG A 204 -0.20 4.28 -12.15
C ARG A 204 0.44 4.92 -13.37
N SER A 205 0.90 4.12 -14.34
CA SER A 205 1.57 4.64 -15.54
C SER A 205 0.66 5.50 -16.40
N THR A 206 -0.64 5.22 -16.40
CA THR A 206 -1.62 5.91 -17.23
C THR A 206 -2.08 7.23 -16.61
N TYR A 207 -2.27 7.29 -15.29
CA TYR A 207 -2.96 8.42 -14.65
C TYR A 207 -2.11 9.15 -13.61
N LEU A 208 -1.12 8.51 -13.00
CA LEU A 208 -0.42 9.08 -11.84
C LEU A 208 1.06 9.39 -12.07
N ALA A 209 1.69 8.83 -13.09
CA ALA A 209 3.15 8.89 -13.26
C ALA A 209 3.71 10.33 -13.20
N ASP A 210 3.02 11.28 -13.82
CA ASP A 210 3.46 12.68 -13.86
C ASP A 210 3.06 13.42 -12.57
N VAL A 211 1.81 13.29 -12.11
CA VAL A 211 1.31 14.03 -10.93
C VAL A 211 1.94 13.58 -9.62
N THR A 212 2.38 12.33 -9.51
CA THR A 212 3.07 11.80 -8.32
C THR A 212 4.57 12.10 -8.27
N SER A 213 5.08 12.87 -9.22
CA SER A 213 6.48 13.31 -9.25
C SER A 213 6.72 14.65 -8.55
N GLU A 214 5.66 15.40 -8.25
CA GLU A 214 5.66 16.68 -7.56
C GLU A 214 4.81 16.62 -6.29
N PHE A 215 5.09 17.50 -5.31
CA PHE A 215 4.24 17.57 -4.13
C PHE A 215 2.88 18.19 -4.47
N PHE A 216 1.83 17.58 -3.95
CA PHE A 216 0.50 18.17 -3.98
C PHE A 216 0.42 19.37 -3.04
N THR A 217 -0.25 20.42 -3.50
CA THR A 217 -0.43 21.67 -2.78
C THR A 217 -1.65 21.64 -1.86
N GLY A 218 -2.66 20.82 -2.18
CA GLY A 218 -3.98 20.85 -1.54
C GLY A 218 -4.75 22.16 -1.79
N ALA A 219 -4.26 23.01 -2.70
CA ALA A 219 -4.87 24.28 -3.05
C ALA A 219 -5.88 24.10 -4.18
N ILE A 220 -6.90 24.96 -4.21
CA ILE A 220 -7.91 24.92 -5.27
C ILE A 220 -7.31 25.53 -6.54
N ASP A 221 -7.30 24.76 -7.62
CA ASP A 221 -6.99 25.25 -8.96
C ASP A 221 -8.14 26.13 -9.48
N LEU A 222 -7.81 27.30 -10.03
CA LEU A 222 -8.82 28.26 -10.49
C LEU A 222 -9.53 27.81 -11.78
N GLY A 223 -8.92 26.92 -12.56
CA GLY A 223 -9.51 26.37 -13.78
C GLY A 223 -10.48 25.23 -13.47
N THR A 224 -10.02 24.20 -12.75
CA THR A 224 -10.83 23.03 -12.42
C THR A 224 -11.77 23.26 -11.24
N GLN A 225 -11.51 24.27 -10.39
CA GLN A 225 -12.21 24.50 -9.12
C GLN A 225 -12.11 23.30 -8.15
N ARG A 226 -11.05 22.50 -8.28
CA ARG A 226 -10.74 21.34 -7.41
C ARG A 226 -9.33 21.45 -6.84
N LYS A 227 -9.07 20.69 -5.78
CA LYS A 227 -7.72 20.48 -5.27
C LYS A 227 -7.00 19.42 -6.08
N ASP A 228 -5.68 19.53 -6.18
CA ASP A 228 -4.81 18.51 -6.76
C ASP A 228 -4.78 17.20 -5.94
N ILE A 229 -4.98 17.31 -4.62
CA ILE A 229 -5.27 16.20 -3.71
C ILE A 229 -6.38 16.57 -2.73
N ALA A 230 -7.26 15.63 -2.40
CA ALA A 230 -8.26 15.83 -1.36
C ALA A 230 -8.60 14.54 -0.62
N TRP A 231 -8.96 14.69 0.65
CA TRP A 231 -9.21 13.58 1.57
C TRP A 231 -10.64 13.63 2.07
N PHE A 232 -11.36 12.51 2.01
CA PHE A 232 -12.78 12.46 2.36
C PHE A 232 -13.04 11.47 3.49
N SER A 233 -13.98 11.86 4.34
CA SER A 233 -14.64 10.96 5.28
C SER A 233 -15.62 10.01 4.56
N LEU A 234 -16.12 8.98 5.26
CA LEU A 234 -17.14 8.05 4.75
C LEU A 234 -18.40 8.74 4.20
N GLY A 235 -18.68 9.98 4.64
CA GLY A 235 -19.81 10.77 4.16
C GLY A 235 -19.58 11.50 2.84
N GLY A 236 -18.45 11.29 2.14
CA GLY A 236 -18.16 11.92 0.85
C GLY A 236 -17.81 13.41 0.96
N ARG A 237 -17.55 13.88 2.18
CA ARG A 237 -17.14 15.27 2.48
C ARG A 237 -15.67 15.29 2.90
N GLU A 238 -14.99 16.37 2.55
CA GLU A 238 -13.60 16.59 2.92
C GLU A 238 -13.38 16.42 4.43
N MET A 239 -12.23 15.84 4.79
CA MET A 239 -11.84 15.62 6.18
C MET A 239 -11.61 16.96 6.89
N THR A 240 -11.87 16.96 8.19
CA THR A 240 -11.66 18.11 9.09
C THR A 240 -10.61 17.71 10.12
N ASP A 241 -10.07 18.66 10.89
CA ASP A 241 -9.10 18.36 11.95
C ASP A 241 -9.60 17.31 12.94
N THR A 242 -10.90 17.34 13.27
CA THR A 242 -11.52 16.33 14.14
C THR A 242 -11.50 14.93 13.53
N HIS A 243 -11.61 14.84 12.19
CA HIS A 243 -11.48 13.57 11.48
C HIS A 243 -10.03 13.09 11.47
N TRP A 244 -9.06 13.99 11.35
CA TRP A 244 -7.64 13.64 11.36
C TRP A 244 -7.15 13.17 12.74
N SER A 245 -7.68 13.76 13.82
CA SER A 245 -7.34 13.39 15.19
C SER A 245 -8.05 12.14 15.71
N ASP A 246 -8.94 11.53 14.92
CA ASP A 246 -9.71 10.37 15.33
C ASP A 246 -8.89 9.08 15.13
N GLY A 247 -8.30 8.60 16.22
CA GLY A 247 -7.46 7.41 16.26
C GLY A 247 -8.20 6.11 15.91
N ASP A 248 -9.53 6.08 15.99
CA ASP A 248 -10.31 4.89 15.68
C ASP A 248 -10.63 4.76 14.18
N LYS A 249 -10.27 5.75 13.34
CA LYS A 249 -10.56 5.67 11.90
C LYS A 249 -9.84 4.52 11.23
N ARG A 250 -10.64 3.71 10.54
CA ARG A 250 -10.22 2.54 9.73
C ARG A 250 -10.49 2.68 8.24
N SER A 251 -10.87 3.88 7.84
CA SER A 251 -11.32 4.13 6.48
C SER A 251 -10.95 5.54 6.07
N ILE A 252 -10.44 5.65 4.86
CA ILE A 252 -10.07 6.93 4.26
C ILE A 252 -10.30 6.88 2.76
N THR A 253 -10.73 8.01 2.21
CA THR A 253 -10.84 8.21 0.78
C THR A 253 -9.86 9.30 0.37
N VAL A 254 -9.08 9.06 -0.69
CA VAL A 254 -8.19 10.06 -1.27
C VAL A 254 -8.49 10.26 -2.74
N PHE A 255 -8.52 11.51 -3.17
CA PHE A 255 -8.63 11.95 -4.55
C PHE A 255 -7.29 12.50 -5.02
N PHE A 256 -6.90 12.14 -6.24
CA PHE A 256 -5.81 12.75 -7.00
C PHE A 256 -6.37 13.34 -8.29
N GLU A 257 -6.04 14.61 -8.56
CA GLU A 257 -6.21 15.18 -9.88
C GLU A 257 -5.12 14.59 -10.80
N ALA A 258 -5.52 13.87 -11.84
CA ALA A 258 -4.61 13.28 -12.81
C ALA A 258 -4.43 14.21 -14.02
N GLU A 259 -5.54 14.68 -14.57
CA GLU A 259 -5.63 15.65 -15.67
C GLU A 259 -6.87 16.53 -15.43
N SER A 260 -7.01 17.66 -16.13
CA SER A 260 -8.10 18.62 -15.90
C SER A 260 -9.53 18.04 -15.97
N ASN A 261 -9.73 16.93 -16.69
CA ASN A 261 -11.01 16.22 -16.81
C ASN A 261 -11.00 14.80 -16.21
N ARG A 262 -9.91 14.38 -15.56
CA ARG A 262 -9.76 13.02 -15.01
C ARG A 262 -9.10 13.05 -13.63
N GLY A 263 -9.63 12.24 -12.73
CA GLY A 263 -9.00 12.01 -11.43
C GLY A 263 -9.09 10.57 -11.00
N LEU A 264 -8.28 10.20 -10.03
CA LEU A 264 -8.38 8.91 -9.35
C LEU A 264 -8.86 9.10 -7.92
N LEU A 265 -9.71 8.21 -7.47
CA LEU A 265 -10.22 8.17 -6.10
C LEU A 265 -9.97 6.78 -5.53
N LEU A 266 -9.23 6.71 -4.44
CA LEU A 266 -8.93 5.47 -3.73
C LEU A 266 -9.78 5.43 -2.47
N LEU A 267 -10.52 4.35 -2.27
CA LEU A 267 -11.27 4.06 -1.06
C LEU A 267 -10.54 2.95 -0.32
N LEU A 268 -10.02 3.24 0.86
CA LEU A 268 -9.27 2.27 1.67
C LEU A 268 -10.11 1.88 2.88
N ASN A 269 -10.43 0.59 3.02
CA ASN A 269 -11.14 0.05 4.17
C ASN A 269 -10.28 -0.99 4.90
N SER A 270 -9.54 -0.58 5.95
CA SER A 270 -8.79 -1.53 6.77
C SER A 270 -9.65 -2.24 7.81
N SER A 271 -10.92 -1.86 7.98
CA SER A 271 -11.78 -2.44 9.01
C SER A 271 -12.11 -3.91 8.74
N ARG A 272 -12.49 -4.63 9.81
CA ARG A 272 -12.95 -6.03 9.77
C ARG A 272 -14.37 -6.20 9.23
N SER A 273 -15.00 -5.13 8.75
CA SER A 273 -16.38 -5.15 8.28
C SER A 273 -16.52 -4.44 6.95
N GLU A 274 -17.52 -4.84 6.18
CA GLU A 274 -17.93 -4.07 5.01
C GLU A 274 -18.32 -2.66 5.46
N THR A 275 -17.79 -1.65 4.77
CA THR A 275 -18.04 -0.25 5.08
C THR A 275 -18.68 0.45 3.90
N VAL A 276 -19.68 1.29 4.18
CA VAL A 276 -20.36 2.10 3.16
C VAL A 276 -19.65 3.43 3.01
N PHE A 277 -19.12 3.68 1.82
CA PHE A 277 -18.50 4.94 1.43
C PHE A 277 -19.49 5.75 0.58
N THR A 278 -19.48 7.06 0.75
CA THR A 278 -20.19 7.97 -0.14
C THR A 278 -19.17 8.60 -1.08
N LEU A 279 -19.39 8.47 -2.39
CA LEU A 279 -18.54 9.11 -3.38
C LEU A 279 -18.67 10.65 -3.27
N PRO A 280 -17.61 11.42 -3.59
CA PRO A 280 -17.69 12.87 -3.65
C PRO A 280 -18.82 13.38 -4.57
N ASP A 281 -19.22 14.62 -4.35
CA ASP A 281 -20.28 15.29 -5.12
C ASP A 281 -19.83 15.69 -6.54
N GLU A 282 -20.76 16.25 -7.32
CA GLU A 282 -20.56 16.65 -8.71
C GLU A 282 -19.47 17.71 -8.92
N LYS A 283 -19.00 18.38 -7.85
CA LYS A 283 -17.86 19.30 -7.96
C LYS A 283 -16.57 18.55 -8.28
N TRP A 284 -16.47 17.30 -7.82
CA TRP A 284 -15.29 16.46 -7.99
C TRP A 284 -15.31 15.69 -9.31
N GLY A 285 -16.44 15.14 -9.72
CA GLY A 285 -16.59 14.44 -11.00
C GLY A 285 -18.05 14.22 -11.38
N GLU A 286 -18.31 14.03 -12.67
CA GLU A 286 -19.66 13.78 -13.19
C GLU A 286 -19.98 12.29 -13.25
N THR A 287 -18.97 11.46 -13.53
CA THR A 287 -19.09 9.99 -13.49
C THR A 287 -17.93 9.37 -12.73
N PHE A 288 -18.24 8.32 -11.98
CA PHE A 288 -17.29 7.54 -11.21
C PHE A 288 -17.31 6.11 -11.73
N ARG A 289 -16.16 5.60 -12.17
CA ARG A 289 -16.03 4.23 -12.67
C ARG A 289 -15.03 3.47 -11.80
N CYS A 290 -15.48 2.47 -11.05
CA CYS A 290 -14.58 1.60 -10.30
C CYS A 290 -13.80 0.74 -11.29
N ILE A 291 -12.48 0.91 -11.34
CA ILE A 291 -11.59 0.25 -12.29
C ILE A 291 -10.71 -0.84 -11.64
N PHE A 292 -10.71 -0.91 -10.31
CA PHE A 292 -10.05 -1.97 -9.55
C PHE A 292 -10.75 -2.13 -8.19
N ASP A 293 -10.96 -3.38 -7.78
CA ASP A 293 -11.43 -3.74 -6.43
C ASP A 293 -10.59 -4.90 -5.89
N ALA A 294 -9.94 -4.68 -4.76
CA ALA A 294 -9.11 -5.68 -4.11
C ALA A 294 -9.88 -6.95 -3.72
N SER A 295 -11.21 -6.85 -3.54
CA SER A 295 -12.04 -7.98 -3.13
C SER A 295 -12.52 -8.88 -4.28
N HIS A 296 -12.17 -8.54 -5.53
CA HIS A 296 -12.58 -9.25 -6.74
C HIS A 296 -11.36 -9.74 -7.53
N GLU A 297 -11.54 -10.80 -8.29
CA GLU A 297 -10.52 -11.27 -9.24
C GLU A 297 -10.30 -10.22 -10.34
N SER A 298 -9.04 -9.83 -10.56
CA SER A 298 -8.66 -8.74 -11.44
C SER A 298 -8.84 -9.05 -12.92
N ALA A 299 -8.66 -10.31 -13.33
CA ALA A 299 -8.83 -10.73 -14.72
C ALA A 299 -10.29 -10.66 -15.21
N SER A 300 -11.24 -10.83 -14.29
CA SER A 300 -12.69 -10.88 -14.58
C SER A 300 -13.46 -9.66 -14.07
N TYR A 301 -12.76 -8.66 -13.53
CA TYR A 301 -13.39 -7.48 -12.94
C TYR A 301 -14.01 -6.56 -13.99
N GLU A 302 -15.35 -6.44 -13.94
CA GLU A 302 -16.11 -5.53 -14.79
C GLU A 302 -16.31 -4.17 -14.10
N PRO A 303 -15.95 -3.05 -14.75
CA PRO A 303 -16.07 -1.74 -14.11
C PRO A 303 -17.50 -1.35 -13.74
N VAL A 304 -17.68 -0.92 -12.50
CA VAL A 304 -18.96 -0.41 -11.99
C VAL A 304 -19.03 1.11 -12.15
N ILE A 305 -20.11 1.62 -12.74
CA ILE A 305 -20.35 3.06 -12.89
C ILE A 305 -21.31 3.55 -11.80
N ALA A 306 -20.98 4.68 -11.17
CA ALA A 306 -21.78 5.33 -10.15
C ALA A 306 -21.88 6.84 -10.41
N SER A 307 -23.00 7.41 -9.98
CA SER A 307 -23.24 8.84 -9.98
C SER A 307 -22.55 9.53 -8.79
N PRO A 308 -22.36 10.86 -8.84
CA PRO A 308 -21.88 11.62 -7.70
C PRO A 308 -22.74 11.40 -6.45
N SER A 309 -22.14 11.47 -5.26
CA SER A 309 -22.81 11.19 -3.98
C SER A 309 -23.40 9.77 -3.83
N ALA A 310 -23.14 8.85 -4.75
CA ALA A 310 -23.60 7.47 -4.62
C ALA A 310 -22.94 6.78 -3.42
N LYS A 311 -23.68 5.88 -2.78
CA LYS A 311 -23.17 5.01 -1.72
C LYS A 311 -22.67 3.71 -2.31
N VAL A 312 -21.41 3.39 -2.05
CA VAL A 312 -20.75 2.17 -2.52
C VAL A 312 -20.28 1.36 -1.32
N ARG A 313 -20.34 0.04 -1.45
CA ARG A 313 -19.88 -0.90 -0.41
C ARG A 313 -18.46 -1.31 -0.73
N VAL A 314 -17.58 -1.20 0.27
CA VAL A 314 -16.21 -1.68 0.19
C VAL A 314 -16.07 -2.83 1.18
N ALA A 315 -15.66 -3.99 0.68
CA ALA A 315 -15.41 -5.18 1.47
C ALA A 315 -14.42 -4.91 2.62
N PRO A 316 -14.42 -5.74 3.69
CA PRO A 316 -13.40 -5.63 4.74
C PRO A 316 -12.00 -5.79 4.15
N HIS A 317 -11.02 -5.13 4.74
CA HIS A 317 -9.60 -5.25 4.35
C HIS A 317 -9.31 -5.00 2.87
N SER A 318 -10.15 -4.18 2.22
CA SER A 318 -10.13 -4.01 0.76
C SER A 318 -9.93 -2.55 0.36
N ALA A 319 -9.24 -2.36 -0.76
CA ALA A 319 -9.11 -1.09 -1.45
C ALA A 319 -9.86 -1.11 -2.78
N GLN A 320 -10.51 0.01 -3.12
CA GLN A 320 -11.08 0.25 -4.45
C GLN A 320 -10.42 1.45 -5.11
N VAL A 321 -10.29 1.40 -6.43
CA VAL A 321 -9.78 2.50 -7.26
C VAL A 321 -10.87 2.91 -8.26
N TRP A 322 -11.24 4.18 -8.21
CA TRP A 322 -12.25 4.77 -9.06
C TRP A 322 -11.62 5.80 -9.98
N LEU A 323 -11.93 5.71 -11.27
CA LEU A 323 -11.64 6.74 -12.25
C LEU A 323 -12.81 7.71 -12.31
N LEU A 324 -12.51 8.99 -12.17
CA LEU A 324 -13.46 10.08 -12.29
C LEU A 324 -13.32 10.71 -13.66
N SER A 325 -14.43 11.08 -14.27
CA SER A 325 -14.45 11.96 -15.44
C SER A 325 -15.33 13.17 -15.19
N ARG A 326 -14.93 14.30 -15.80
CA ARG A 326 -15.85 15.36 -16.20
C ARG A 326 -16.22 15.18 -17.66
#